data_AF-A0A8X6VQR3-F1
#
_entry.id   AF-A0A8X6VQR3-F1
#
_cell.length_a   1.000
_cell.length_b   1.000
_cell.length_c   1.000
_cell.angle_alpha   90.00
_cell.angle_beta   90.00
_cell.angle_gamma   90.00
#
_symmetry.space_group_name_H-M   'P 1'
#
loop_
_entity.id
_entity.type
_entity.pdbx_description
1 polymer ?
#
loop_
_entity_poly.entity_id
_entity_poly.type
_entity_poly.pdbx_seq_one_letter_code
_entity_poly.pdbx_strand_id
1 'polypeptide(L)'
;MAIFIRGSDVNLKTNEELLEAIYMHNTTTGADIFDALMEVLKKYKLPLDKFVCLATDGSPTMNDITKGVVKLKEMCKQHGNNNFEHFLYILHKQVLCIKVLNIRHVL
;
A
#
# COMPACT_ATOMS: atom_id res chain seq x y z
N MET A 1 11.54 2.99 -1.39
CA MET A 1 10.19 2.56 -1.00
C MET A 1 10.27 1.88 0.36
N ALA A 2 9.35 2.15 1.28
CA ALA A 2 9.22 1.40 2.53
C ALA A 2 7.90 0.63 2.50
N ILE A 3 7.94 -0.67 2.80
CA ILE A 3 6.78 -1.55 2.82
C ILE A 3 6.49 -1.90 4.27
N PHE A 4 5.26 -1.63 4.71
CA PHE A 4 4.78 -1.98 6.03
C PHE A 4 3.70 -3.04 5.90
N ILE A 5 3.65 -3.97 6.86
CA ILE A 5 2.54 -4.88 7.04
C ILE A 5 1.77 -4.46 8.30
N ARG A 6 0.45 -4.33 8.16
CA ARG A 6 -0.46 -4.03 9.27
C ARG A 6 -1.44 -5.18 9.43
N GLY A 7 -1.57 -5.66 10.66
CA GLY A 7 -2.52 -6.70 11.03
C GLY A 7 -3.27 -6.34 12.31
N SER A 8 -4.48 -6.87 12.46
CA SER A 8 -5.25 -6.79 13.70
C SER A 8 -5.51 -8.19 14.23
N ASP A 9 -5.38 -8.37 15.54
CA ASP A 9 -5.76 -9.61 16.20
C ASP A 9 -7.26 -9.64 16.57
N VAL A 10 -7.69 -10.74 17.18
CA VAL A 10 -9.07 -10.96 17.65
C VAL A 10 -9.52 -9.98 18.73
N ASN A 11 -8.59 -9.31 19.40
CA ASN A 11 -8.86 -8.28 20.41
C ASN A 11 -8.87 -6.87 19.80
N LEU A 12 -8.89 -6.76 18.46
CA LEU A 12 -8.80 -5.51 17.71
C LEU A 12 -7.50 -4.75 17.96
N LYS A 13 -6.45 -5.42 18.47
CA LYS A 13 -5.14 -4.81 18.62
C LYS A 13 -4.48 -4.77 17.26
N THR A 14 -4.32 -3.56 16.74
CA THR A 14 -3.59 -3.32 15.49
C THR A 14 -2.10 -3.23 15.77
N ASN A 15 -1.31 -3.98 15.01
CA ASN A 15 0.15 -3.86 14.98
C ASN A 15 0.59 -3.54 13.55
N GLU A 16 1.64 -2.73 13.43
CA GLU A 16 2.25 -2.35 12.16
C GLU A 16 3.76 -2.55 12.27
N GLU A 17 4.34 -3.20 11.28
CA GLU A 17 5.74 -3.54 11.25
C GLU A 17 6.34 -3.17 9.89
N LEU A 18 7.57 -2.63 9.91
CA LEU A 18 8.34 -2.41 8.68
C LEU A 18 8.79 -3.77 8.17
N LEU A 19 8.28 -4.16 7.01
CA LEU A 19 8.64 -5.43 6.36
C LEU A 19 10.00 -5.30 5.66
N GLU A 20 10.14 -4.28 4.81
CA GLU A 20 11.39 -4.01 4.11
C GLU A 20 11.47 -2.55 3.63
N ALA A 21 12.69 -2.01 3.62
CA ALA A 21 13.02 -0.74 3.00
C ALA A 21 13.89 -1.00 1.76
N ILE A 22 13.35 -0.70 0.59
CA ILE A 22 13.99 -0.94 -0.71
C ILE A 22 14.52 0.37 -1.27
N TYR A 23 15.81 0.39 -1.58
CA TYR A 23 16.40 1.49 -2.35
C TYR A 23 16.10 1.29 -3.83
N MET A 24 15.45 2.27 -4.46
CA MET A 24 15.10 2.22 -5.89
C MET A 24 16.18 2.96 -6.68
N HIS A 25 16.83 2.29 -7.63
CA HIS A 25 17.88 2.89 -8.47
C HIS A 25 17.32 3.28 -9.84
N ASN A 26 17.85 4.36 -10.43
CA ASN A 26 17.56 4.87 -11.78
C ASN A 26 16.13 5.38 -12.00
N THR A 27 15.12 4.51 -11.93
CA THR A 27 13.72 4.82 -12.19
C THR A 27 12.85 4.51 -10.97
N THR A 28 11.68 5.13 -10.92
CA THR A 28 10.68 4.89 -9.87
C THR A 28 9.31 4.93 -10.54
N THR A 29 9.11 4.05 -11.51
CA THR A 29 7.83 3.88 -12.21
C THR A 29 6.89 2.96 -11.42
N GLY A 30 5.62 2.90 -11.82
CA GLY A 30 4.64 2.02 -11.17
C GLY A 30 5.05 0.56 -11.27
N ALA A 31 5.64 0.18 -12.41
CA ALA A 31 6.10 -1.17 -12.68
C ALA A 31 7.27 -1.54 -11.76
N ASP A 32 8.28 -0.65 -11.67
CA ASP A 32 9.43 -0.87 -10.78
C ASP A 32 8.97 -1.11 -9.33
N ILE A 33 7.99 -0.32 -8.88
CA ILE A 33 7.44 -0.41 -7.53
C ILE A 33 6.63 -1.70 -7.34
N PHE A 34 5.78 -2.06 -8.30
CA PHE A 34 4.99 -3.29 -8.25
C PHE A 34 5.90 -4.53 -8.23
N ASP A 35 6.91 -4.60 -9.11
CA ASP A 35 7.84 -5.72 -9.18
C ASP A 35 8.63 -5.86 -7.86
N ALA A 36 9.12 -4.74 -7.31
CA ALA A 36 9.79 -4.74 -6.02
C ALA A 36 8.87 -5.20 -4.87
N LEU A 37 7.59 -4.81 -4.88
CA LEU A 37 6.61 -5.30 -3.91
C LEU A 37 6.41 -6.81 -4.05
N MET A 38 6.24 -7.33 -5.26
CA MET A 38 6.02 -8.76 -5.50
C MET A 38 7.21 -9.61 -5.03
N GLU A 39 8.45 -9.14 -5.25
CA GLU A 39 9.64 -9.80 -4.74
C GLU A 39 9.66 -9.86 -3.21
N VAL A 40 9.27 -8.78 -2.53
CA VAL A 40 9.14 -8.77 -1.06
C VAL A 40 8.04 -9.74 -0.59
N LEU A 41 6.84 -9.71 -1.18
CA LEU A 41 5.76 -10.62 -0.80
C LEU A 41 6.19 -12.09 -0.95
N LYS A 42 6.91 -12.41 -2.03
CA LYS A 42 7.48 -13.74 -2.28
C LYS A 42 8.58 -14.10 -1.29
N LYS A 43 9.51 -13.19 -1.00
CA LYS A 43 10.61 -13.38 -0.03
C LYS A 43 10.09 -13.75 1.36
N TYR A 44 9.05 -13.06 1.84
CA TYR A 44 8.43 -13.32 3.14
C TYR A 44 7.31 -14.38 3.09
N LYS A 45 7.06 -14.98 1.92
CA LYS A 45 6.03 -16.02 1.70
C LYS A 45 4.64 -15.57 2.19
N LEU A 46 4.31 -14.31 1.93
CA LEU A 46 3.07 -13.72 2.42
C LEU A 46 1.88 -14.21 1.58
N PRO A 47 0.85 -14.78 2.22
CA PRO A 47 -0.30 -15.36 1.52
C PRO A 47 -1.21 -14.25 0.96
N LEU A 48 -1.26 -14.14 -0.37
CA LEU A 48 -2.07 -13.12 -1.07
C LEU A 48 -3.57 -13.23 -0.75
N ASP A 49 -4.02 -14.44 -0.42
CA ASP A 49 -5.40 -14.74 -0.04
C ASP A 49 -5.81 -14.13 1.30
N LYS A 50 -4.84 -13.74 2.14
CA LYS A 50 -5.11 -13.15 3.47
C LYS A 50 -5.06 -11.63 3.51
N PHE A 51 -4.60 -10.97 2.45
CA PHE A 51 -4.57 -9.51 2.44
C PHE A 51 -5.98 -8.94 2.34
N VAL A 52 -6.36 -8.05 3.26
CA VAL A 52 -7.66 -7.37 3.19
C VAL A 52 -7.57 -6.04 2.46
N CYS A 53 -6.40 -5.41 2.49
CA CYS A 53 -6.22 -4.14 1.82
C CYS A 53 -4.78 -3.78 1.45
N LEU A 54 -4.66 -2.84 0.51
CA LEU A 54 -3.43 -2.09 0.22
C LEU A 54 -3.66 -0.60 0.47
N ALA A 55 -2.68 0.05 1.09
CA ALA A 55 -2.64 1.49 1.28
C ALA A 55 -1.38 2.05 0.59
N THR A 56 -1.57 3.03 -0.29
CA THR A 56 -0.47 3.76 -0.96
C THR A 56 -0.58 5.26 -0.69
N ASP A 57 0.49 6.01 -0.95
CA ASP A 57 0.52 7.47 -0.82
C ASP A 57 -0.37 8.21 -1.85
N GLY A 58 -1.00 7.47 -2.77
CA GLY A 58 -1.90 8.00 -3.78
C GLY A 58 -1.19 8.68 -4.95
N SER A 59 0.12 8.51 -5.11
CA SER A 59 0.85 8.98 -6.28
C SER A 59 0.24 8.43 -7.58
N PRO A 60 0.09 9.25 -8.65
CA PRO A 60 -0.43 8.78 -9.94
C PRO A 60 0.29 7.52 -10.45
N THR A 61 1.60 7.44 -10.23
CA THR A 61 2.44 6.30 -10.59
C THR A 61 2.03 4.99 -9.91
N MET A 62 1.53 5.06 -8.68
CA MET A 62 1.06 3.89 -7.92
C MET A 62 -0.35 3.46 -8.32
N ASN A 63 -1.11 4.38 -8.91
CA ASN A 63 -2.53 4.23 -9.23
C ASN A 63 -2.82 3.79 -10.66
N ASP A 64 -1.78 3.66 -11.49
CA ASP A 64 -1.92 3.11 -12.82
C ASP A 64 -2.42 1.65 -12.74
N ILE A 65 -3.60 1.37 -13.31
CA ILE A 65 -4.18 0.03 -13.28
C ILE A 65 -3.41 -0.96 -14.16
N THR A 66 -2.67 -0.47 -15.15
CA THR A 66 -1.93 -1.30 -16.10
C THR A 66 -0.54 -1.68 -15.59
N LYS A 67 0.08 -0.81 -14.79
CA LYS A 67 1.49 -0.92 -14.39
C LYS A 67 1.77 -0.63 -12.92
N GLY A 68 0.82 -0.05 -12.18
CA GLY A 68 0.98 0.35 -10.79
C GLY A 68 0.59 -0.73 -9.79
N VAL A 69 0.66 -0.37 -8.52
CA VAL A 69 0.47 -1.29 -7.39
C VAL A 69 -0.99 -1.73 -7.25
N VAL A 70 -1.92 -1.01 -7.86
CA VAL A 70 -3.35 -1.39 -7.94
C VAL A 70 -3.54 -2.78 -8.55
N LYS A 71 -2.62 -3.22 -9.42
CA LYS A 71 -2.62 -4.56 -10.01
C LYS A 71 -2.58 -5.68 -8.97
N LEU A 72 -2.11 -5.40 -7.75
CA LEU A 72 -2.18 -6.34 -6.63
C LEU A 72 -3.62 -6.81 -6.36
N LYS A 73 -4.63 -5.97 -6.60
CA LYS A 73 -6.05 -6.34 -6.47
C LYS A 73 -6.42 -7.49 -7.41
N GLU A 74 -5.95 -7.46 -8.65
CA GLU A 74 -6.20 -8.54 -9.63
C GLU A 74 -5.45 -9.81 -9.24
N MET A 75 -4.21 -9.68 -8.76
CA MET A 75 -3.42 -10.82 -8.26
C MET A 75 -4.09 -11.49 -7.06
N CYS A 76 -4.58 -10.73 -6.08
CA CYS A 76 -5.33 -11.28 -4.94
C CYS A 76 -6.58 -12.03 -5.39
N LYS A 77 -7.34 -11.49 -6.37
CA LYS A 77 -8.49 -12.19 -6.95
C LYS A 77 -8.12 -13.52 -7.60
N GLN A 78 -7.02 -13.56 -8.35
CA GLN A 78 -6.52 -14.80 -8.95
C GLN A 78 -6.12 -15.86 -7.91
N HIS A 79 -5.78 -15.43 -6.69
CA HIS A 79 -5.48 -16.29 -5.55
C HIS A 79 -6.71 -16.56 -4.65
N GLY A 80 -7.93 -16.31 -5.15
CA GLY A 80 -9.18 -16.62 -4.45
C GLY A 80 -9.66 -15.54 -3.47
N ASN A 81 -9.00 -14.39 -3.41
CA ASN A 81 -9.37 -13.30 -2.52
C ASN A 81 -10.18 -12.22 -3.24
N ASN A 82 -11.50 -12.34 -3.13
CA ASN A 82 -12.47 -11.42 -3.71
C ASN A 82 -12.74 -10.18 -2.86
N ASN A 83 -12.26 -10.15 -1.61
CA ASN A 83 -12.56 -9.10 -0.62
C ASN A 83 -11.40 -8.09 -0.46
N PHE A 84 -10.39 -8.15 -1.33
CA PHE A 84 -9.27 -7.23 -1.28
C PHE A 84 -9.67 -5.82 -1.72
N GLU A 85 -9.43 -4.84 -0.85
CA GLU A 85 -9.70 -3.44 -1.15
C GLU A 85 -8.43 -2.60 -1.30
N HIS A 86 -8.44 -1.70 -2.29
CA HIS A 86 -7.35 -0.75 -2.46
C HIS A 86 -7.81 0.62 -1.94
N PHE A 87 -7.12 1.11 -0.91
CA PHE A 87 -7.33 2.45 -0.37
C PHE A 87 -6.19 3.36 -0.79
N LEU A 88 -6.54 4.49 -1.41
CA LEU A 88 -5.61 5.60 -1.58
C LEU A 88 -5.55 6.34 -0.24
N TYR A 89 -4.44 6.24 0.50
CA TYR A 89 -4.50 6.57 1.92
C TYR A 89 -4.43 8.09 2.18
N ILE A 90 -5.58 8.55 2.65
CA ILE A 90 -6.00 9.67 3.52
C ILE A 90 -4.91 10.53 4.20
N LEU A 91 -3.71 10.04 4.51
CA LEU A 91 -2.68 10.83 5.21
C LEU A 91 -2.23 12.06 4.41
N HIS A 92 -2.01 11.90 3.10
CA HIS A 92 -1.78 13.05 2.22
C HIS A 92 -2.99 13.99 2.21
N LYS A 93 -4.22 13.44 2.23
CA LYS A 93 -5.44 14.25 2.24
C LYS A 93 -5.67 14.98 3.55
N GLN A 94 -5.27 14.47 4.72
CA GLN A 94 -5.38 15.23 5.98
C GLN A 94 -4.42 16.42 5.98
N VAL A 95 -3.15 16.21 5.62
CA VAL A 95 -2.16 17.30 5.52
C VAL A 95 -2.53 18.30 4.42
N LEU A 96 -3.02 17.82 3.27
CA LEU A 96 -3.48 18.67 2.19
C LEU A 96 -4.79 19.40 2.55
N CYS A 97 -5.76 18.73 3.20
CA CYS A 97 -6.95 19.39 3.72
C CYS A 97 -6.58 20.48 4.72
N ILE A 98 -5.66 20.23 5.65
CA ILE A 98 -5.20 21.26 6.60
C ILE A 98 -4.59 22.47 5.86
N LYS A 99 -3.78 22.21 4.83
CA LYS A 99 -3.21 23.27 3.98
C LYS A 99 -4.26 24.04 3.18
N VAL A 100 -5.24 23.35 2.61
CA VAL A 100 -6.32 23.95 1.79
C VAL A 100 -7.34 24.69 2.66
N LEU A 101 -7.65 24.16 3.85
CA LEU A 101 -8.59 24.75 4.80
C LEU A 101 -7.96 25.84 5.67
N ASN A 102 -6.64 26.05 5.60
CA ASN A 102 -5.88 27.06 6.34
C ASN A 102 -6.15 27.04 7.86
N ILE A 103 -6.40 25.86 8.44
CA ILE A 103 -6.70 25.72 9.86
C ILE A 103 -5.37 25.65 10.62
N ARG A 104 -5.05 26.71 11.37
CA ARG A 104 -3.75 26.84 12.06
C ARG A 104 -3.59 26.00 13.33
N HIS A 105 -4.62 25.31 13.80
CA HIS A 105 -4.51 24.35 14.89
C HIS A 105 -5.79 23.54 14.96
N VAL A 106 -5.67 22.21 14.95
CA VAL A 106 -6.66 21.31 15.56
C VAL A 106 -5.90 20.20 16.27
N LEU A 107 -5.36 20.58 17.42
CA LEU A 107 -5.16 19.76 18.61
C LEU A 107 -5.46 20.71 19.78
#